data_AF-A0A1E7Z3C1-F1
#
_entry.id   AF-A0A1E7Z3C1-F1
#
_cell.length_a   1.000
_cell.length_b   1.000
_cell.length_c   1.000
_cell.angle_alpha   90.00
_cell.angle_beta   90.00
_cell.angle_gamma   90.00
#
_symmetry.space_group_name_H-M   'P 1'
#
loop_
_entity.id
_entity.type
_entity.pdbx_description
1 polymer ?
#
loop_
_entity_poly.entity_id
_entity_poly.type
_entity_poly.pdbx_seq_one_letter_code
_entity_poly.pdbx_strand_id
1 'polypeptide(L)' 'MTIKKRTDGHYEVDIYARGRSGKRFRRIFDRKQEAVLFERYVMANAEKKSGWARVLIAEP' A
#
# COMPACT_ATOMS: atom_id res chain seq x y z
N MET A 1 1.08 7.28 6.89
CA MET A 1 1.84 6.42 5.97
C MET A 1 2.89 5.72 6.77
N THR A 2 2.74 4.42 6.97
CA THR A 2 3.67 3.64 7.77
C THR A 2 3.82 2.25 7.19
N ILE A 3 5.07 1.82 7.02
CA ILE A 3 5.44 0.42 6.84
C ILE A 3 5.88 -0.10 8.20
N LYS A 4 5.12 -1.03 8.77
CA LYS A 4 5.39 -1.63 10.08
C LYS A 4 5.84 -3.07 9.90
N LYS A 5 6.99 -3.43 10.48
CA LYS A 5 7.37 -4.84 10.61
C LYS A 5 6.51 -5.48 11.70
N ARG A 6 5.86 -6.58 11.37
CA ARG A 6 5.08 -7.39 12.31
C ARG A 6 5.99 -8.41 13.01
N THR A 7 5.50 -8.93 14.12
CA THR A 7 6.20 -9.91 14.97
C THR A 7 6.38 -11.26 14.28
N ASP A 8 5.55 -11.54 13.27
CA ASP A 8 5.58 -12.72 12.41
C ASP A 8 6.63 -12.63 11.28
N GLY A 9 7.34 -11.51 11.16
CA GLY A 9 8.36 -11.29 10.12
C GLY A 9 7.84 -10.61 8.85
N HIS A 10 6.52 -10.46 8.71
CA HIS A 10 5.90 -9.76 7.57
C HIS A 10 5.93 -8.23 7.76
N TYR A 11 5.60 -7.50 6.70
CA TYR A 11 5.57 -6.05 6.64
C TYR A 11 4.16 -5.59 6.30
N GLU A 12 3.54 -4.86 7.21
CA GLU A 12 2.25 -4.22 6.97
C GLU A 12 2.47 -2.80 6.45
N VAL A 13 1.88 -2.49 5.31
CA VAL A 13 1.79 -1.14 4.78
C VAL A 13 0.42 -0.56 5.12
N ASP A 14 0.39 0.61 5.75
CA ASP A 14 -0.82 1.39 6.02
C ASP A 14 -0.65 2.84 5.52
N ILE A 15 -1.36 3.18 4.44
CA ILE A 15 -1.20 4.44 3.71
C ILE A 15 -2.55 5.07 3.43
N TYR A 16 -2.59 6.40 3.52
CA TYR A 16 -3.68 7.19 2.98
C TYR A 16 -3.17 7.95 1.76
N ALA A 17 -3.61 7.57 0.56
CA ALA A 17 -3.04 8.06 -0.69
C ALA A 17 -3.18 9.58 -0.89
N ARG A 18 -4.12 10.25 -0.21
CA ARG A 18 -4.28 11.71 -0.23
C ARG A 18 -4.35 12.32 1.17
N GLY A 19 -3.53 11.84 2.09
CA GLY A 19 -3.60 12.24 3.50
C GLY A 19 -4.87 11.72 4.18
N ARG A 20 -5.22 12.22 5.36
CA ARG A 20 -6.27 11.63 6.23
C ARG A 20 -7.65 11.48 5.59
N SER A 21 -7.99 12.32 4.60
CA SER A 21 -9.26 12.26 3.87
C SER A 21 -9.21 11.37 2.62
N GLY A 22 -8.04 10.83 2.28
CA GLY A 22 -7.82 9.96 1.13
C GLY A 22 -8.18 8.50 1.40
N LYS A 23 -8.27 7.71 0.33
CA LYS A 23 -8.49 6.26 0.42
C LYS A 23 -7.35 5.60 1.21
N ARG A 24 -7.72 4.78 2.20
CA ARG A 24 -6.80 3.96 2.98
C ARG A 24 -6.45 2.68 2.23
N PHE A 25 -5.16 2.36 2.18
CA PHE A 25 -4.60 1.14 1.62
C PHE A 25 -3.85 0.41 2.74
N ARG A 26 -4.30 -0.80 3.05
CA ARG A 26 -3.68 -1.67 4.05
C ARG A 26 -3.37 -3.03 3.43
N ARG A 27 -2.11 -3.44 3.40
CA ARG A 27 -1.67 -4.74 2.84
C ARG A 27 -0.46 -5.28 3.60
N ILE A 28 -0.34 -6.59 3.66
CA ILE A 28 0.78 -7.32 4.28
C ILE A 28 1.67 -7.87 3.16
N PHE A 29 2.97 -7.81 3.36
CA PHE A 29 4.00 -8.29 2.43
C PHE A 29 5.02 -9.15 3.18
N ASP A 30 5.59 -10.14 2.50
CA ASP A 30 6.66 -10.96 3.06
C ASP A 30 7.98 -10.21 3.10
N ARG A 31 8.27 -9.41 2.05
CA ARG A 31 9.53 -8.68 1.93
C ARG A 31 9.32 -7.19 2.13
N LYS A 32 10.26 -6.58 2.85
CA LYS A 32 10.30 -5.11 3.04
C LYS A 32 10.35 -4.37 1.70
N GLN A 33 11.05 -4.91 0.72
CA GLN A 33 11.19 -4.29 -0.61
C GLN A 33 9.83 -4.17 -1.31
N GLU A 34 9.00 -5.20 -1.26
CA GLU A 34 7.66 -5.19 -1.86
C GLU A 34 6.74 -4.17 -1.17
N ALA A 35 6.81 -4.11 0.16
CA ALA A 35 6.10 -3.10 0.94
C ALA A 35 6.49 -1.66 0.53
N VAL A 36 7.79 -1.40 0.33
CA VAL A 36 8.30 -0.08 -0.09
C VAL A 36 7.88 0.25 -1.54
N LEU A 37 7.94 -0.73 -2.45
CA LEU A 37 7.50 -0.54 -3.83
C LEU A 37 6.00 -0.20 -3.89
N PHE A 38 5.19 -0.91 -3.10
CA PHE A 38 3.75 -0.65 -3.00
C PHE A 38 3.47 0.75 -2.47
N GLU A 39 4.19 1.20 -1.42
CA GLU A 39 4.06 2.56 -0.91
C GLU A 39 4.32 3.61 -1.99
N ARG A 40 5.45 3.49 -2.69
CA ARG A 40 5.84 4.42 -3.76
C ARG A 40 4.84 4.41 -4.91
N TYR A 41 4.35 3.24 -5.28
CA TYR A 41 3.36 3.09 -6.32
C TYR A 41 2.04 3.79 -5.94
N VAL A 42 1.53 3.56 -4.73
CA VAL A 42 0.29 4.18 -4.25
C VAL A 42 0.43 5.70 -4.20
N MET A 43 1.57 6.21 -3.71
CA MET A 43 1.89 7.64 -3.70
C MET A 43 1.87 8.25 -5.11
N ALA A 44 2.63 7.66 -6.03
CA ALA A 44 2.79 8.18 -7.39
C ALA A 44 1.48 8.13 -8.20
N ASN A 45 0.58 7.21 -7.87
CA ASN A 45 -0.68 7.05 -8.59
C ASN A 45 -1.87 7.67 -7.84
N ALA A 46 -1.71 8.14 -6.61
CA ALA A 46 -2.78 8.72 -5.81
C ALA A 46 -3.54 9.86 -6.49
N GLU A 47 -2.86 10.63 -7.32
CA GLU A 47 -3.40 11.83 -7.98
C GLU A 47 -4.13 11.53 -9.29
N LYS A 48 -3.81 10.41 -9.96
CA LYS A 48 -4.52 10.00 -11.16
C LYS A 48 -6.00 9.69 -10.80
N LYS A 49 -6.94 9.76 -11.73
CA LYS A 49 -8.36 9.50 -11.42
C LYS A 49 -8.60 8.02 -11.07
N SER A 50 -8.91 7.78 -9.80
CA SER A 50 -9.39 6.55 -9.14
C SER A 50 -9.96 5.45 -10.06
N GLY A 51 -9.21 4.35 -10.21
CA GLY A 51 -9.72 3.11 -10.83
C GLY A 51 -8.84 1.86 -10.60
N TRP A 52 -7.55 2.01 -10.32
CA TRP A 52 -6.55 0.95 -10.52
C TRP A 52 -6.23 0.12 -9.28
N ALA A 53 -6.60 0.58 -8.08
CA ALA A 53 -6.36 -0.21 -6.87
C ALA A 53 -7.20 -1.50 -6.78
N ARG A 54 -8.17 -1.69 -7.69
CA ARG A 54 -8.97 -2.92 -7.76
C ARG A 54 -8.30 -4.03 -8.59
N VAL A 55 -7.27 -3.71 -9.39
CA VAL A 55 -6.70 -4.66 -10.37
C VAL A 55 -5.41 -5.32 -9.89
N LEU A 56 -4.62 -4.69 -9.01
CA LEU A 56 -3.33 -5.22 -8.55
C LEU A 56 -3.42 -6.13 -7.31
N ILE A 57 -4.62 -6.51 -6.88
CA ILE A 57 -4.86 -7.27 -5.64
C ILE A 57 -5.98 -8.34 -5.78
N ALA A 58 -6.53 -8.53 -6.99
CA ALA A 58 -7.41 -9.67 -7.23
C ALA A 58 -6.52 -10.88 -7.62
N GLU A 59 -6.09 -11.61 -6.60
CA GLU A 59 -5.38 -12.90 -6.67
C GLU A 59 -6.36 -14.01 -7.11
N PRO A 60 -5.96 -15.27 -7.43
CA PRO A 60 -4.82 -16.04 -6.90
C PRO A 60 -3.48 -15.88 -7.64
#